data_AF-A0A941S6U1-F1
#
_entry.id   AF-A0A941S6U1-F1
#
_cell.length_a   1.000
_cell.length_b   1.000
_cell.length_c   1.000
_cell.angle_alpha   90.00
_cell.angle_beta   90.00
_cell.angle_gamma   90.00
#
_symmetry.space_group_name_H-M   'P 1'
#
loop_
_entity.id
_entity.type
_entity.pdbx_description
1 polymer ?
#
loop_
_entity_poly.entity_id
_entity_poly.type
_entity_poly.pdbx_seq_one_letter_code
_entity_poly.pdbx_strand_id
1 'polypeptide(L)' 'MRTYSSFAEFYPFYLSEHAQRATRRLHFVGSGFALVCVVMLVVTANLWWLLAGLVCGYGFAWVSHM' A
#
# COMPACT_ATOMS: atom_id res chain seq x y z
N MET A 1 -19.22 -11.99 8.86
CA MET A 1 -18.61 -11.99 7.51
C MET A 1 -19.72 -11.84 6.49
N ARG A 2 -19.66 -10.81 5.64
CA ARG A 2 -20.55 -10.71 4.47
C ARG A 2 -19.91 -11.49 3.33
N THR A 3 -20.63 -12.43 2.74
CA THR A 3 -20.18 -13.20 1.57
C THR A 3 -20.81 -12.56 0.34
N TYR A 4 -19.97 -12.10 -0.60
CA TYR A 4 -20.43 -11.54 -1.87
C TYR A 4 -20.47 -12.66 -2.91
N SER A 5 -21.57 -12.72 -3.67
CA SER A 5 -21.81 -13.79 -4.64
C SER A 5 -21.21 -13.50 -6.03
N SER A 6 -20.79 -12.24 -6.25
CA SER A 6 -20.14 -11.79 -7.47
C SER A 6 -19.15 -10.65 -7.20
N PHE A 7 -18.19 -10.45 -8.12
CA PHE A 7 -17.26 -9.32 -8.05
C PHE A 7 -18.00 -7.96 -8.09
N ALA A 8 -19.12 -7.89 -8.83
CA ALA A 8 -19.93 -6.68 -8.92
C ALA A 8 -20.57 -6.27 -7.58
N GLU A 9 -20.90 -7.23 -6.71
CA GLU A 9 -21.39 -6.95 -5.35
C GLU A 9 -20.24 -6.60 -4.38
N PHE A 10 -19.06 -7.19 -4.58
CA PHE A 10 -17.88 -6.90 -3.76
C PHE A 10 -17.27 -5.52 -4.06
N TYR A 11 -17.29 -5.10 -5.33
CA TYR A 11 -16.59 -3.90 -5.79
C TYR A 11 -17.00 -2.60 -5.08
N PRO A 12 -18.29 -2.30 -4.84
CA PRO A 12 -18.71 -1.13 -4.08
C PRO A 12 -18.22 -1.15 -2.62
N PHE A 13 -18.22 -2.35 -2.00
CA PHE A 13 -17.71 -2.53 -0.65
C PHE A 13 -16.20 -2.26 -0.58
N TYR A 14 -15.43 -2.84 -1.50
CA TYR A 14 -13.99 -2.59 -1.64
C TYR A 14 -13.67 -1.10 -1.84
N LEU A 15 -14.46 -0.41 -2.67
CA LEU A 15 -14.32 1.03 -2.89
C LEU A 15 -14.64 1.86 -1.65
N SER A 16 -15.64 1.43 -0.86
CA SER A 16 -16.02 2.13 0.38
C SER A 16 -14.93 2.07 1.44
N GLU A 17 -14.18 0.97 1.51
CA GLU A 17 -12.99 0.85 2.38
C GLU A 17 -11.87 1.77 1.90
N HIS A 18 -11.62 1.85 0.60
CA HIS A 18 -10.60 2.75 0.04
C HIS A 18 -11.01 4.23 0.09
N ALA A 19 -12.29 4.54 0.31
CA ALA A 19 -12.77 5.90 0.51
C ALA A 19 -12.44 6.45 1.90
N GLN A 20 -11.90 5.66 2.81
CA GLN A 20 -11.51 6.15 4.13
C GLN A 20 -10.27 7.06 4.08
N ARG A 21 -10.33 8.16 4.84
CA ARG A 21 -9.20 9.13 4.93
C ARG A 21 -7.96 8.50 5.56
N ALA A 22 -8.15 7.53 6.47
CA ALA A 22 -7.06 6.80 7.13
C ALA A 22 -6.28 5.95 6.12
N THR A 23 -6.98 5.15 5.32
CA THR A 23 -6.40 4.31 4.26
C THR A 23 -5.59 5.13 3.27
N ARG A 24 -6.13 6.27 2.80
CA ARG A 24 -5.43 7.17 1.89
C ARG A 24 -4.15 7.78 2.49
N ARG A 25 -4.18 8.17 3.76
CA ARG A 25 -2.98 8.71 4.45
C ARG A 25 -1.90 7.66 4.60
N LEU A 26 -2.25 6.44 5.01
CA LEU A 26 -1.29 5.35 5.13
C LEU A 26 -0.70 4.97 3.77
N HIS A 27 -1.51 4.97 2.71
CA HIS A 27 -1.04 4.71 1.36
C HIS A 27 -0.06 5.79 0.87
N PHE A 28 -0.34 7.07 1.17
CA PHE A 28 0.55 8.17 0.84
C PHE A 28 1.88 8.09 1.59
N VAL A 29 1.84 7.79 2.89
CA VAL A 29 3.05 7.60 3.71
C VAL A 29 3.87 6.41 3.20
N GLY A 30 3.22 5.28 2.91
CA GLY A 30 3.87 4.09 2.35
C GLY A 30 4.52 4.35 1.00
N SER A 31 3.84 5.07 0.12
CA SER A 31 4.39 5.48 -1.19
C SER A 31 5.57 6.43 -1.04
N GLY A 32 5.51 7.36 -0.08
CA GLY A 32 6.62 8.26 0.24
C GLY A 32 7.86 7.49 0.73
N PHE A 33 7.69 6.54 1.64
CA PHE A 33 8.79 5.67 2.09
C PHE A 33 9.35 4.81 0.96
N ALA A 34 8.51 4.21 0.13
CA ALA A 34 8.96 3.45 -1.03
C ALA A 34 9.78 4.31 -2.00
N LEU A 35 9.37 5.56 -2.24
CA LEU A 35 10.12 6.51 -3.07
C LEU A 35 11.48 6.85 -2.45
N VAL A 36 11.56 7.08 -1.13
CA VAL A 36 12.83 7.29 -0.43
C VAL A 36 13.74 6.06 -0.59
N CYS A 37 13.21 4.84 -0.48
CA CYS A 37 13.99 3.63 -0.73
C CYS A 37 14.51 3.55 -2.17
N VAL A 38 13.72 3.93 -3.17
CA VAL A 38 14.17 4.00 -4.57
C VAL A 38 15.26 5.05 -4.76
N VAL A 39 15.15 6.21 -4.13
CA VAL A 39 16.22 7.22 -4.16
C VAL A 39 17.51 6.66 -3.53
N MET A 40 17.40 6.00 -2.38
CA MET A 40 18.55 5.38 -1.71
C MET A 40 19.17 4.25 -2.53
N LEU A 41 18.36 3.46 -3.24
CA LEU A 41 18.83 2.46 -4.20
C LEU A 41 19.75 3.10 -5.25
N VAL A 42 19.31 4.21 -5.86
CA VAL A 42 20.07 4.88 -6.92
C VAL A 42 21.35 5.51 -6.37
N VAL A 43 21.29 6.16 -5.20
CA VAL A 43 22.45 6.82 -4.58
C VAL A 43 23.51 5.83 -4.09
N THR A 44 23.07 4.71 -3.52
CA THR A 44 23.98 3.73 -2.89
C THR A 44 24.31 2.52 -3.77
N ALA A 45 23.62 2.36 -4.91
CA ALA A 45 23.63 1.17 -5.77
C ALA A 45 23.35 -0.15 -5.01
N ASN A 46 22.76 -0.07 -3.82
CA ASN A 46 22.53 -1.22 -2.96
C ASN A 46 21.13 -1.79 -3.18
N LEU A 47 21.07 -2.98 -3.78
CA LEU A 47 19.83 -3.69 -4.11
C LEU A 47 18.95 -4.01 -2.88
N TRP A 48 19.49 -4.01 -1.66
CA TRP A 48 18.69 -4.19 -0.44
C TRP A 48 17.60 -3.12 -0.28
N TRP A 49 17.79 -1.93 -0.87
CA TRP A 49 16.77 -0.88 -0.86
C TRP A 49 15.53 -1.23 -1.69
N LEU A 50 15.62 -2.13 -2.68
CA LEU A 50 14.44 -2.65 -3.38
C LEU A 50 13.56 -3.49 -2.45
N LEU A 51 14.19 -4.37 -1.66
CA LEU A 51 13.48 -5.19 -0.68
C LEU A 51 12.88 -4.31 0.42
N ALA A 52 13.63 -3.33 0.92
CA ALA A 52 13.12 -2.36 1.88
C ALA A 52 11.91 -1.58 1.31
N GLY A 53 12.00 -1.11 0.07
CA GLY A 53 10.91 -0.41 -0.61
C GLY A 53 9.65 -1.27 -0.78
N LEU A 54 9.83 -2.56 -1.13
CA LEU A 54 8.73 -3.53 -1.21
C LEU A 54 8.08 -3.78 0.14
N VAL A 55 8.89 -4.02 1.18
CA VAL A 55 8.38 -4.26 2.55
C VAL A 55 7.67 -3.03 3.08
N CYS A 56 8.23 -1.84 2.91
CA CYS A 56 7.59 -0.59 3.31
C CYS A 56 6.30 -0.37 2.54
N GLY A 57 6.35 -0.36 1.20
CA GLY A 57 5.17 -0.10 0.37
C GLY A 57 4.04 -1.09 0.64
N TYR A 58 4.33 -2.39 0.64
CA TYR A 58 3.35 -3.44 0.88
C TYR A 58 2.86 -3.46 2.33
N GLY A 59 3.76 -3.28 3.31
CA GLY A 59 3.40 -3.25 4.73
C GLY A 59 2.45 -2.10 5.07
N PHE A 60 2.71 -0.90 4.56
CA PHE A 60 1.82 0.24 4.76
C PHE A 60 0.48 0.07 4.02
N ALA A 61 0.48 -0.53 2.82
CA ALA A 61 -0.76 -0.85 2.12
C ALA A 61 -1.59 -1.88 2.90
N TRP A 62 -0.96 -2.93 3.44
CA TRP A 62 -1.65 -3.95 4.22
C TRP A 62 -2.28 -3.38 5.49
N VAL A 63 -1.54 -2.59 6.27
CA VAL A 63 -2.06 -1.93 7.49
C VAL A 63 -3.19 -0.96 7.17
N SER A 64 -3.23 -0.39 5.96
CA SER A 64 -4.29 0.53 5.53
C SER A 64 -5.65 -0.15 5.28
N HIS A 65 -5.65 -1.48 5.14
CA HIS A 65 -6.82 -2.33 4.90
C HIS A 65 -7.21 -3.21 6.10
N MET A 66 -6.50 -3.11 7.23
CA MET A 66 -6.88 -3.74 8.50
C MET A 66 -7.87 -2.86 9.26
#